data_AF-A0AAW5Z9U1-F1
#
_entry.id   AF-A0AAW5Z9U1-F1
#
_cell.length_a   1.000
_cell.length_b   1.000
_cell.length_c   1.000
_cell.angle_alpha   90.00
_cell.angle_beta   90.00
_cell.angle_gamma   90.00
#
_symmetry.space_group_name_H-M   'P 1'
#
loop_
_entity.id
_entity.type
_entity.pdbx_description
1 polymer ?
#
loop_
_entity_poly.entity_id
_entity_poly.type
_entity_poly.pdbx_seq_one_letter_code
_entity_poly.pdbx_strand_id
1 'polypeptide(L)' 'REVSNPSAIFLSRGDEVTSGSSVMVVWEGTRPLLVEIQALVDHSMMANP' A
#
# COMPACT_ATOMS: atom_id res chain seq x y z
N ARG A 1 21.26 7.15 -12.49
CA ARG A 1 21.62 7.56 -11.10
C ARG A 1 21.05 6.49 -10.19
N GLU A 2 21.87 5.87 -9.37
CA GLU A 2 21.48 4.74 -8.52
C GLU A 2 20.56 5.19 -7.38
N VAL A 3 19.62 4.34 -6.98
CA VAL A 3 18.71 4.59 -5.85
C VAL A 3 19.21 3.76 -4.68
N SER A 4 19.67 4.42 -3.63
CA SER A 4 20.30 3.76 -2.47
C SER A 4 19.32 2.96 -1.62
N ASN A 5 18.04 3.35 -1.58
CA ASN A 5 17.00 2.61 -0.89
C ASN A 5 15.70 2.59 -1.74
N PRO A 6 15.53 1.59 -2.62
CA PRO A 6 14.39 1.56 -3.53
C PRO A 6 13.04 1.35 -2.83
N SER A 7 13.00 0.72 -1.65
CA SER A 7 11.74 0.53 -0.91
C SER A 7 11.30 1.77 -0.12
N ALA A 8 12.17 2.77 0.04
CA ALA A 8 11.84 4.02 0.73
C ALA A 8 10.64 4.74 0.10
N ILE A 9 10.41 4.62 -1.20
CA ILE A 9 9.25 5.22 -1.88
C ILE A 9 7.89 4.72 -1.34
N PHE A 10 7.86 3.49 -0.79
CA PHE A 10 6.66 2.90 -0.19
C PHE A 10 6.61 3.07 1.34
N LEU A 11 7.77 3.22 1.98
CA LEU A 11 7.91 3.25 3.44
C LEU A 11 8.04 4.67 4.01
N SER A 12 8.23 5.68 3.17
CA SER A 12 8.43 7.09 3.57
C SER A 12 7.12 7.85 3.84
N ARG A 13 6.13 7.20 4.43
CA ARG A 13 5.04 7.93 5.08
C ARG A 13 5.56 8.48 6.42
N GLY A 14 5.03 9.63 6.85
CA GLY A 14 5.42 10.28 8.11
C GLY A 14 5.29 9.35 9.31
N ASP A 15 5.86 9.73 10.46
CA ASP A 15 6.03 8.90 11.67
C ASP A 15 4.75 8.25 12.25
N GLU A 16 3.56 8.56 11.69
CA GLU A 16 2.28 8.02 12.10
C GLU A 16 1.75 6.94 11.15
N VAL A 17 1.30 5.82 11.75
CA VAL A 17 0.60 4.76 11.04
C VAL A 17 -0.71 5.31 10.48
N THR A 18 -0.85 5.31 9.15
CA THR A 18 -2.07 5.75 8.46
C THR A 18 -2.97 4.56 8.13
N SER A 19 -4.22 4.59 8.58
CA SER A 19 -5.24 3.59 8.23
C SER A 19 -5.51 3.57 6.72
N GLY A 20 -5.96 2.41 6.21
CA GLY A 20 -6.35 2.30 4.80
C GLY A 20 -5.19 2.22 3.82
N SER A 21 -3.96 1.95 4.28
CA SER A 21 -2.83 1.60 3.42
C SER A 21 -2.09 0.37 3.94
N SER A 22 -1.62 -0.49 3.03
CA SER A 22 -0.80 -1.65 3.34
C SER A 22 0.25 -1.87 2.25
N VAL A 23 1.51 -2.00 2.66
CA VAL A 23 2.63 -2.33 1.76
C VAL A 23 2.91 -3.82 1.86
N MET A 24 2.95 -4.51 0.73
CA MET A 24 3.19 -5.94 0.66
C MET A 24 3.97 -6.34 -0.60
N VAL A 25 4.43 -7.59 -0.61
CA VAL A 25 5.01 -8.21 -1.80
C VAL A 25 3.93 -9.02 -2.50
N VAL A 26 3.72 -8.75 -3.80
CA VAL A 26 2.90 -9.59 -4.67
C VAL A 26 3.79 -10.27 -5.71
N TRP A 27 3.33 -11.41 -6.24
CA TRP A 27 4.04 -12.17 -7.26
C TRP A 27 3.30 -12.08 -8.59
N GLU A 28 3.98 -11.52 -9.60
CA GLU A 28 3.56 -11.61 -10.99
C GLU A 28 4.37 -12.73 -11.66
N GLY A 29 3.82 -13.94 -11.67
CA GLY A 29 4.59 -15.14 -12.03
C GLY A 29 5.75 -15.36 -11.05
N THR A 30 6.99 -15.24 -11.53
CA THR A 30 8.21 -15.34 -10.70
C THR A 30 8.79 -13.98 -10.30
N ARG A 31 8.15 -12.86 -10.69
CA ARG A 31 8.63 -11.51 -10.39
C ARG A 31 7.98 -11.01 -9.09
N PRO A 32 8.75 -10.82 -7.99
CA PRO A 32 8.23 -10.16 -6.81
C PRO A 32 8.15 -8.64 -7.05
N LEU A 33 7.00 -8.06 -6.73
CA LEU A 33 6.74 -6.63 -6.84
C LEU A 33 6.38 -6.10 -5.45
N LEU A 34 7.02 -5.00 -5.06
CA LEU A 34 6.62 -4.26 -3.86
C LEU A 34 5.46 -3.34 -4.25
N VAL A 35 4.32 -3.48 -3.58
CA VAL A 35 3.09 -2.77 -3.92
C VAL A 35 2.48 -2.17 -2.66
N GLU A 36 1.93 -0.99 -2.78
CA GLU A 36 1.06 -0.39 -1.77
C GLU A 36 -0.39 -0.50 -2.23
N ILE A 37 -1.21 -1.14 -1.39
CA ILE A 37 -2.66 -1.20 -1.58
C ILE A 37 -3.28 -0.17 -0.65
N GLN A 38 -4.13 0.68 -1.21
CA GLN A 38 -4.88 1.68 -0.46
C GLN A 38 -6.37 1.38 -0.53
N ALA A 39 -7.05 1.54 0.59
CA ALA A 39 -8.47 1.30 0.74
C ALA A 39 -9.09 2.41 1.61
N LEU A 40 -10.22 2.92 1.17
CA LEU A 40 -11.08 3.81 1.94
C LEU A 40 -12.38 3.05 2.21
N VAL A 41 -12.74 2.94 3.49
CA VAL A 41 -14.00 2.32 3.92
C VAL A 41 -14.84 3.40 4.57
N ASP A 42 -16.12 3.44 4.19
CA ASP A 42 -17.12 4.32 4.78
C ASP A 42 -18.46 3.58 4.86
N HIS A 43 -19.40 4.12 5.64
CA HIS A 43 -20.75 3.57 5.74
C HIS A 43 -21.50 3.73 4.41
N SER A 44 -22.14 2.64 3.97
CA SER A 44 -23.09 2.71 2.86
C SER A 44 -24.31 3.55 3.27
N MET A 45 -24.72 4.47 2.40
CA MET A 45 -25.96 5.23 2.56
C MET A 45 -27.20 4.44 2.11
N MET A 46 -27.02 3.28 1.48
CA MET A 46 -28.11 2.40 1.06
C MET A 46 -28.31 1.27 2.06
N ALA A 47 -29.57 0.87 2.27
CA ALA A 47 -29.92 -0.33 3.03
C ALA A 47 -29.66 -1.58 2.18
N ASN A 48 -28.40 -2.01 2.13
CA ASN A 48 -28.02 -3.33 1.64
C ASN A 48 -26.90 -3.85 2.55
N PRO A 49 -26.91 -5.15 2.94
CA PRO A 49 -25.82 -5.73 3.74
C PRO A 49 -24.47 -5.65 3.04
#